data_AF-A0AAU5UNZ7-F1
#
_entry.id   AF-A0AAU5UNZ7-F1
#
_cell.length_a   1.000
_cell.length_b   1.000
_cell.length_c   1.000
_cell.angle_alpha   90.00
_cell.angle_beta   90.00
_cell.angle_gamma   90.00
#
_symmetry.space_group_name_H-M   'P 1'
#
loop_
_entity.id
_entity.type
_entity.pdbx_description
1 polymer ?
#
loop_
_entity_poly.entity_id
_entity_poly.type
_entity_poly.pdbx_seq_one_letter_code
_entity_poly.pdbx_strand_id
1 'polypeptide(L)'
;MNELLQRGPEILPGTWEYDWFASVVAKTAEYAGRPSHWNGELYEQPGPISGLYHSDGSMTISREHVLDAARPGYAPNHQITNDERYAAASATSMAVFQAHSSLSEFGDGSAPGATPVGSLEDVALESALADRFTTRYGGRIAESLTEHALPMDSFPAFPAYTTATDRLMYSLSRPTGLSPDGVRELLETTGRAQRFNAIADRVIDEQLGDLVPESHRAQLRQDLTGPLRRGLSGLAMTEHSRLTHQGSKLNWGHESAEWTAIEFDQNLEDIKAHYESWNADNPGVEAPELPDSLRETFADREEEIQQIWADRGWPAQQPVAGREQAYYERLPDQLYQSDRDQEIARLQQFLWSHTAPSQHSGSESGAGERDNVRHIGSARRPERGVE
;
A
#
# COMPACT_ATOMS: atom_id res chain seq x y z
N MET A 1 -16.04 -6.73 15.04
CA MET A 1 -14.94 -7.63 15.42
C MET A 1 -14.34 -8.15 14.12
N ASN A 2 -13.13 -7.76 13.75
CA ASN A 2 -12.55 -8.01 12.43
C ASN A 2 -12.25 -9.51 12.25
N GLU A 3 -13.11 -10.22 11.51
CA GLU A 3 -12.91 -11.62 11.10
C GLU A 3 -11.60 -11.80 10.29
N LEU A 4 -11.05 -10.70 9.75
CA LEU A 4 -9.78 -10.61 9.03
C LEU A 4 -8.53 -10.94 9.87
N LEU A 5 -8.61 -10.83 11.20
CA LEU A 5 -7.49 -11.12 12.10
C LEU A 5 -7.62 -12.48 12.80
N GLN A 6 -8.68 -13.24 12.55
CA GLN A 6 -8.83 -14.56 13.14
C GLN A 6 -7.93 -15.56 12.43
N ARG A 7 -7.06 -16.21 13.20
CA ARG A 7 -6.32 -17.38 12.76
C ARG A 7 -7.24 -18.59 12.83
N GLY A 8 -7.26 -19.39 11.76
CA GLY A 8 -7.84 -20.72 11.78
C GLY A 8 -6.96 -21.72 12.53
N PRO A 9 -7.25 -23.02 12.40
CA PRO A 9 -6.41 -24.07 12.97
C PRO A 9 -4.95 -23.96 12.51
N GLU A 10 -4.03 -24.31 13.41
CA GLU A 10 -2.61 -24.39 13.08
C GLU A 10 -2.36 -25.54 12.09
N ILE A 11 -1.50 -25.27 11.11
CA ILE A 11 -1.01 -26.24 10.14
C ILE A 11 0.38 -26.67 10.62
N LEU A 12 0.46 -27.90 11.15
CA LEU A 12 1.64 -28.36 11.87
C LEU A 12 2.80 -28.77 10.93
N PRO A 13 4.05 -28.61 11.38
CA PRO A 13 5.23 -29.16 10.69
C PRO A 13 5.11 -30.67 10.41
N GLY A 14 5.64 -31.10 9.27
CA GLY A 14 5.56 -32.50 8.80
C GLY A 14 4.24 -32.87 8.11
N THR A 15 3.36 -31.90 7.89
CA THR A 15 2.24 -32.02 6.96
C THR A 15 2.67 -31.55 5.57
N TRP A 16 2.04 -32.08 4.52
CA TRP A 16 2.28 -31.65 3.14
C TRP A 16 2.09 -30.14 2.99
N GLU A 17 1.02 -29.61 3.58
CA GLU A 17 0.63 -28.21 3.53
C GLU A 17 1.73 -27.31 4.10
N TYR A 18 2.25 -27.67 5.27
CA TYR A 18 3.35 -26.95 5.90
C TYR A 18 4.63 -27.04 5.09
N ASP A 19 5.05 -28.25 4.72
CA ASP A 19 6.34 -28.49 4.09
C ASP A 19 6.44 -27.81 2.71
N TRP A 20 5.33 -27.80 1.96
CA TRP A 20 5.24 -27.06 0.70
C TRP A 20 5.33 -25.55 0.91
N PHE A 21 4.52 -24.99 1.81
CA PHE A 21 4.51 -23.54 2.05
C PHE A 21 5.86 -23.07 2.61
N ALA A 22 6.46 -23.83 3.52
CA ALA A 22 7.80 -23.56 4.04
C ALA A 22 8.86 -23.56 2.92
N SER A 23 8.75 -24.46 1.95
CA SER A 23 9.63 -24.47 0.77
C SER A 23 9.42 -23.24 -0.11
N VAL A 24 8.18 -22.77 -0.27
CA VAL A 24 7.88 -21.49 -0.96
C VAL A 24 8.53 -20.31 -0.24
N VAL A 25 8.41 -20.22 1.09
CA VAL A 25 9.04 -19.15 1.89
C VAL A 25 10.57 -19.20 1.76
N ALA A 26 11.16 -20.39 1.89
CA ALA A 26 12.61 -20.56 1.75
C ALA A 26 13.11 -20.13 0.36
N LYS A 27 12.41 -20.52 -0.71
CA LYS A 27 12.75 -20.10 -2.08
C LYS A 27 12.53 -18.61 -2.31
N THR A 28 11.49 -18.04 -1.73
CA THR A 28 11.23 -16.60 -1.77
C THR A 28 12.38 -15.82 -1.15
N ALA A 29 12.84 -16.23 0.03
CA ALA A 29 14.02 -15.65 0.68
C ALA A 29 15.31 -15.83 -0.15
N GLU A 30 15.52 -17.00 -0.74
CA GLU A 30 16.66 -17.30 -1.61
C GLU A 30 16.71 -16.35 -2.83
N TYR A 31 15.60 -16.20 -3.56
CA TYR A 31 15.55 -15.33 -4.74
C TYR A 31 15.57 -13.84 -4.41
N ALA A 32 15.07 -13.46 -3.23
CA ALA A 32 15.16 -12.09 -2.73
C ALA A 32 16.57 -11.73 -2.23
N GLY A 33 17.41 -12.72 -1.93
CA GLY A 33 18.72 -12.52 -1.31
C GLY A 33 18.65 -11.97 0.11
N ARG A 34 17.51 -12.13 0.79
CA ARG A 34 17.24 -11.59 2.13
C ARG A 34 16.53 -12.64 2.99
N PRO A 35 16.81 -12.70 4.30
CA PRO A 35 16.16 -13.67 5.18
C PRO A 35 14.67 -13.38 5.31
N SER A 36 13.87 -14.44 5.51
CA SER A 36 12.49 -14.31 5.97
C SER A 36 12.45 -14.09 7.49
N HIS A 37 11.52 -13.27 7.94
CA HIS A 37 11.19 -13.05 9.34
C HIS A 37 10.08 -13.98 9.85
N TRP A 38 9.62 -14.94 9.02
CA TRP A 38 8.64 -15.93 9.43
C TRP A 38 9.17 -16.79 10.59
N ASN A 39 8.40 -16.88 11.68
CA ASN A 39 8.76 -17.61 12.89
C ASN A 39 8.54 -19.13 12.80
N GLY A 40 8.00 -19.62 11.67
CA GLY A 40 7.69 -21.02 11.45
C GLY A 40 6.28 -21.44 11.86
N GLU A 41 5.46 -20.56 12.44
CA GLU A 41 4.06 -20.84 12.77
C GLU A 41 3.15 -20.54 11.57
N LEU A 42 2.40 -21.55 11.11
CA LEU A 42 1.48 -21.45 9.99
C LEU A 42 0.05 -21.78 10.44
N TYR A 43 -0.90 -20.95 10.06
CA TYR A 43 -2.31 -21.12 10.38
C TYR A 43 -3.17 -21.10 9.12
N GLU A 44 -4.34 -21.71 9.19
CA GLU A 44 -5.33 -21.58 8.12
C GLU A 44 -5.92 -20.15 8.11
N GLN A 45 -6.01 -19.52 6.93
CA GLN A 45 -6.68 -18.24 6.76
C GLN A 45 -8.19 -18.47 6.55
N PRO A 46 -9.06 -18.00 7.45
CA PRO A 46 -10.51 -18.03 7.23
C PRO A 46 -10.95 -16.95 6.23
N GLY A 47 -12.07 -17.21 5.56
CA GLY A 47 -12.73 -16.24 4.69
C GLY A 47 -12.07 -16.10 3.31
N PRO A 48 -12.37 -15.00 2.59
CA PRO A 48 -12.00 -14.85 1.17
C PRO A 48 -10.56 -14.38 0.94
N ILE A 49 -9.75 -14.22 1.99
CA ILE A 49 -8.36 -13.77 1.88
C ILE A 49 -7.45 -14.97 1.70
N SER A 50 -6.45 -14.82 0.83
CA SER A 50 -5.53 -15.92 0.53
C SER A 50 -4.46 -16.16 1.59
N GLY A 51 -4.08 -15.16 2.37
CA GLY A 51 -3.13 -15.27 3.47
C GLY A 51 -2.71 -13.90 4.02
N LEU A 52 -2.00 -13.90 5.15
CA LEU A 52 -1.45 -12.72 5.80
C LEU A 52 -0.12 -13.05 6.49
N TYR A 53 0.73 -12.03 6.66
CA TYR A 53 1.88 -12.07 7.55
C TYR A 53 1.63 -11.17 8.76
N HIS A 54 1.81 -11.71 9.97
CA HIS A 54 1.49 -11.04 11.23
C HIS A 54 2.71 -10.44 11.92
N SER A 55 2.48 -9.47 12.80
CA SER A 55 3.53 -8.77 13.56
C SER A 55 4.29 -9.65 14.55
N ASP A 56 3.73 -10.79 14.97
CA ASP A 56 4.42 -11.78 15.79
C ASP A 56 5.29 -12.75 14.98
N GLY A 57 5.37 -12.55 13.67
CA GLY A 57 6.16 -13.38 12.75
C GLY A 57 5.41 -14.60 12.23
N SER A 58 4.17 -14.85 12.62
CA SER A 58 3.37 -15.96 12.10
C SER A 58 2.74 -15.64 10.74
N MET A 59 2.34 -16.69 10.02
CA MET A 59 1.64 -16.57 8.72
C MET A 59 0.32 -17.30 8.71
N THR A 60 -0.64 -16.78 7.96
CA THR A 60 -1.87 -17.49 7.59
C THR A 60 -1.90 -17.75 6.08
N ILE A 61 -2.51 -18.86 5.67
CA ILE A 61 -2.72 -19.17 4.25
C ILE A 61 -4.05 -19.91 4.05
N SER A 62 -4.78 -19.60 2.98
CA SER A 62 -6.08 -20.19 2.68
C SER A 62 -5.92 -21.63 2.23
N ARG A 63 -6.58 -22.55 2.94
CA ARG A 63 -6.60 -23.96 2.53
C ARG A 63 -7.32 -24.14 1.20
N GLU A 64 -8.53 -23.62 1.08
CA GLU A 64 -9.37 -23.76 -0.11
C GLU A 64 -8.74 -23.12 -1.35
N HIS A 65 -8.24 -21.89 -1.23
CA HIS A 65 -7.80 -21.11 -2.39
C HIS A 65 -6.32 -21.30 -2.74
N VAL A 66 -5.49 -21.80 -1.82
CA VAL A 66 -4.05 -21.95 -2.03
C VAL A 66 -3.61 -23.40 -1.85
N LEU A 67 -3.75 -23.98 -0.65
CA LEU A 67 -3.14 -25.28 -0.35
C LEU A 67 -3.76 -26.43 -1.16
N ASP A 68 -5.09 -26.53 -1.18
CA ASP A 68 -5.81 -27.57 -1.90
C ASP A 68 -5.69 -27.40 -3.42
N ALA A 69 -5.69 -26.15 -3.90
CA ALA A 69 -5.49 -25.82 -5.31
C ALA A 69 -4.05 -26.11 -5.79
N ALA A 70 -3.05 -25.95 -4.93
CA ALA A 70 -1.67 -26.28 -5.24
C ALA A 70 -1.42 -27.79 -5.28
N ARG A 71 -2.01 -28.55 -4.35
CA ARG A 71 -1.68 -29.96 -4.09
C ARG A 71 -1.54 -30.86 -5.34
N PRO A 72 -2.43 -30.82 -6.35
CA PRO A 72 -2.27 -31.65 -7.55
C PRO A 72 -0.98 -31.35 -8.33
N GLY A 73 -0.51 -30.10 -8.29
CA GLY A 73 0.74 -29.59 -8.89
C GLY A 73 2.03 -30.17 -8.33
N TYR A 74 1.95 -30.85 -7.19
CA TYR A 74 3.13 -31.25 -6.42
C TYR A 74 2.98 -32.65 -5.81
N ALA A 75 1.89 -33.35 -6.14
CA ALA A 75 1.65 -34.71 -5.70
C ALA A 75 2.54 -35.70 -6.49
N PRO A 76 3.34 -36.55 -5.82
CA PRO A 76 4.20 -37.51 -6.51
C PRO A 76 3.39 -38.47 -7.40
N ASN A 77 3.85 -38.66 -8.64
CA ASN A 77 3.25 -39.57 -9.63
C ASN A 77 1.80 -39.24 -10.04
N HIS A 78 1.30 -38.04 -9.75
CA HIS A 78 -0.01 -37.59 -10.24
C HIS A 78 0.11 -37.11 -11.70
N GLN A 79 -0.77 -37.58 -12.57
CA GLN A 79 -0.91 -37.00 -13.90
C GLN A 79 -1.85 -35.81 -13.82
N ILE A 80 -1.27 -34.62 -13.81
CA ILE A 80 -2.02 -33.38 -13.67
C ILE A 80 -2.80 -33.00 -14.93
N THR A 81 -4.08 -32.70 -14.76
CA THR A 81 -4.95 -32.17 -15.82
C THR A 81 -4.54 -30.75 -16.22
N ASN A 82 -5.16 -30.21 -17.28
CA ASN A 82 -4.93 -28.81 -17.64
C ASN A 82 -5.48 -27.85 -16.56
N ASP A 83 -6.68 -28.12 -16.04
CA ASP A 83 -7.33 -27.24 -15.05
C ASP A 83 -6.56 -27.23 -13.73
N GLU A 84 -6.11 -28.39 -13.26
CA GLU A 84 -5.26 -28.49 -12.08
C GLU A 84 -3.92 -27.76 -12.27
N ARG A 85 -3.35 -27.73 -13.49
CA ARG A 85 -2.13 -26.95 -13.77
C ARG A 85 -2.36 -25.46 -13.59
N TYR A 86 -3.46 -24.92 -14.12
CA TYR A 86 -3.79 -23.50 -13.93
C TYR A 86 -4.12 -23.18 -12.47
N ALA A 87 -4.84 -24.06 -11.78
CA ALA A 87 -5.13 -23.89 -10.35
C ALA A 87 -3.84 -23.89 -9.51
N ALA A 88 -2.94 -24.84 -9.76
CA ALA A 88 -1.66 -24.92 -9.07
C ALA A 88 -0.75 -23.72 -9.39
N ALA A 89 -0.77 -23.22 -10.63
CA ALA A 89 -0.05 -22.01 -11.01
C ALA A 89 -0.53 -20.79 -10.21
N SER A 90 -1.85 -20.52 -10.23
CA SER A 90 -2.45 -19.41 -9.48
C SER A 90 -2.21 -19.51 -7.98
N ALA A 91 -2.34 -20.71 -7.41
CA ALA A 91 -2.07 -20.97 -6.00
C ALA A 91 -0.59 -20.75 -5.64
N THR A 92 0.33 -21.17 -6.50
CA THR A 92 1.77 -20.96 -6.31
C THR A 92 2.12 -19.47 -6.37
N SER A 93 1.57 -18.73 -7.35
CA SER A 93 1.74 -17.28 -7.43
C SER A 93 1.26 -16.60 -6.15
N MET A 94 0.08 -16.98 -5.65
CA MET A 94 -0.44 -16.41 -4.42
C MET A 94 0.40 -16.78 -3.19
N ALA A 95 0.91 -18.01 -3.10
CA ALA A 95 1.80 -18.40 -2.01
C ALA A 95 3.11 -17.61 -2.03
N VAL A 96 3.70 -17.38 -3.21
CA VAL A 96 4.90 -16.53 -3.37
C VAL A 96 4.60 -15.09 -2.98
N PHE A 97 3.46 -14.55 -3.42
CA PHE A 97 3.00 -13.21 -3.04
C PHE A 97 2.90 -13.06 -1.52
N GLN A 98 2.29 -14.03 -0.84
CA GLN A 98 2.15 -13.98 0.62
C GLN A 98 3.49 -14.19 1.32
N ALA A 99 4.33 -15.12 0.83
CA ALA A 99 5.67 -15.35 1.35
C ALA A 99 6.57 -14.11 1.25
N HIS A 100 6.40 -13.29 0.20
CA HIS A 100 7.16 -12.04 0.05
C HIS A 100 6.95 -11.09 1.23
N SER A 101 5.74 -11.02 1.80
CA SER A 101 5.44 -10.17 2.97
C SER A 101 6.32 -10.49 4.18
N SER A 102 6.79 -11.75 4.31
CA SER A 102 7.69 -12.17 5.39
C SER A 102 9.13 -11.64 5.25
N LEU A 103 9.49 -11.06 4.10
CA LEU A 103 10.81 -10.45 3.87
C LEU A 103 10.90 -9.03 4.44
N SER A 104 9.77 -8.43 4.80
CA SER A 104 9.68 -7.07 5.29
C SER A 104 9.67 -7.04 6.82
N GLU A 105 10.60 -6.30 7.43
CA GLU A 105 10.45 -5.90 8.83
C GLU A 105 9.30 -4.89 8.98
N PHE A 106 8.53 -4.97 10.06
CA PHE A 106 7.43 -4.04 10.30
C PHE A 106 7.91 -2.59 10.56
N GLY A 107 9.08 -2.44 11.18
CA GLY A 107 9.62 -1.13 11.57
C GLY A 107 8.97 -0.57 12.84
N ASP A 108 9.32 0.68 13.17
CA ASP A 108 8.82 1.38 14.37
C ASP A 108 7.56 2.19 14.06
N GLY A 109 6.39 1.63 14.36
CA GLY A 109 5.11 2.33 14.16
C GLY A 109 4.91 3.58 15.03
N SER A 110 5.76 3.83 16.03
CA SER A 110 5.69 5.00 16.92
C SER A 110 6.55 6.17 16.45
N ALA A 111 7.41 5.96 15.46
CA ALA A 111 8.27 7.01 14.94
C ALA A 111 7.46 8.17 14.32
N PRO A 112 7.89 9.44 14.47
CA PRO A 112 7.19 10.57 13.87
C PRO A 112 7.00 10.42 12.36
N GLY A 113 5.76 10.52 11.92
CA GLY A 113 5.40 10.33 10.52
C GLY A 113 5.52 8.88 10.06
N ALA A 114 5.55 7.89 10.93
CA ALA A 114 5.43 6.49 10.52
C ALA A 114 4.10 6.25 9.78
N THR A 115 4.12 5.40 8.76
CA THR A 115 2.92 4.90 8.11
C THR A 115 2.38 3.71 8.90
N PRO A 116 1.11 3.75 9.37
CA PRO A 116 0.53 2.63 10.08
C PRO A 116 0.51 1.36 9.21
N VAL A 117 1.04 0.26 9.73
CA VAL A 117 0.98 -1.02 9.01
C VAL A 117 -0.47 -1.48 8.89
N GLY A 118 -0.88 -1.83 7.68
CA GLY A 118 -2.26 -2.14 7.32
C GLY A 118 -3.07 -0.93 6.86
N SER A 119 -2.51 0.28 6.83
CA SER A 119 -3.17 1.42 6.17
C SER A 119 -3.27 1.19 4.66
N LEU A 120 -4.15 1.93 3.98
CA LEU A 120 -4.41 1.74 2.56
C LEU A 120 -3.14 1.93 1.70
N GLU A 121 -2.32 2.92 2.03
CA GLU A 121 -1.06 3.18 1.34
C GLU A 121 0.02 2.13 1.61
N ASP A 122 0.07 1.54 2.81
CA ASP A 122 0.96 0.42 3.13
C ASP A 122 0.51 -0.85 2.40
N VAL A 123 -0.78 -1.17 2.41
CA VAL A 123 -1.35 -2.30 1.65
C VAL A 123 -1.06 -2.14 0.16
N ALA A 124 -1.27 -0.95 -0.40
CA ALA A 124 -1.00 -0.67 -1.80
C ALA A 124 0.48 -0.89 -2.16
N LEU A 125 1.39 -0.35 -1.35
CA LEU A 125 2.82 -0.49 -1.57
C LEU A 125 3.30 -1.94 -1.41
N GLU A 126 2.94 -2.62 -0.32
CA GLU A 126 3.35 -4.01 -0.11
C GLU A 126 2.80 -4.93 -1.21
N SER A 127 1.55 -4.73 -1.62
CA SER A 127 0.93 -5.54 -2.66
C SER A 127 1.65 -5.36 -4.00
N ALA A 128 2.02 -4.12 -4.35
CA ALA A 128 2.77 -3.84 -5.56
C ALA A 128 4.17 -4.46 -5.56
N LEU A 129 4.88 -4.40 -4.42
CA LEU A 129 6.21 -5.02 -4.29
C LEU A 129 6.12 -6.55 -4.37
N ALA A 130 5.13 -7.15 -3.70
CA ALA A 130 4.88 -8.58 -3.76
C ALA A 130 4.46 -9.06 -5.16
N ASP A 131 3.60 -8.31 -5.87
CA ASP A 131 3.22 -8.61 -7.25
C ASP A 131 4.41 -8.58 -8.19
N ARG A 132 5.26 -7.54 -8.09
CA ARG A 132 6.45 -7.42 -8.92
C ARG A 132 7.42 -8.57 -8.66
N PHE A 133 7.64 -8.91 -7.39
CA PHE A 133 8.49 -10.05 -7.02
C PHE A 133 7.92 -11.36 -7.58
N THR A 134 6.63 -11.60 -7.39
CA THR A 134 5.92 -12.80 -7.84
C THR A 134 5.97 -12.92 -9.37
N THR A 135 5.75 -11.83 -10.10
CA THR A 135 5.84 -11.79 -11.56
C THR A 135 7.26 -12.13 -12.04
N ARG A 136 8.29 -11.62 -11.33
CA ARG A 136 9.69 -11.81 -11.71
C ARG A 136 10.23 -13.20 -11.38
N TYR A 137 9.83 -13.77 -10.25
CA TYR A 137 10.45 -14.98 -9.70
C TYR A 137 9.49 -16.16 -9.49
N GLY A 138 8.18 -15.96 -9.51
CA GLY A 138 7.17 -16.99 -9.26
C GLY A 138 7.33 -18.21 -10.15
N GLY A 139 7.61 -18.02 -11.45
CA GLY A 139 7.93 -19.11 -12.38
C GLY A 139 9.15 -19.94 -11.95
N ARG A 140 10.24 -19.28 -11.59
CA ARG A 140 11.49 -19.96 -11.18
C ARG A 140 11.36 -20.64 -9.82
N ILE A 141 10.55 -20.07 -8.92
CA ILE A 141 10.21 -20.69 -7.65
C ILE A 141 9.39 -21.96 -7.91
N ALA A 142 8.34 -21.88 -8.73
CA ALA A 142 7.52 -23.04 -9.11
C ALA A 142 8.36 -24.18 -9.73
N GLU A 143 9.21 -23.85 -10.70
CA GLU A 143 10.13 -24.81 -11.35
C GLU A 143 11.10 -25.48 -10.37
N SER A 144 11.42 -24.83 -9.25
CA SER A 144 12.29 -25.41 -8.21
C SER A 144 11.56 -26.37 -7.25
N LEU A 145 10.23 -26.33 -7.25
CA LEU A 145 9.38 -27.07 -6.32
C LEU A 145 8.62 -28.23 -7.00
N THR A 146 8.46 -28.20 -8.32
CA THR A 146 7.80 -29.27 -9.09
C THR A 146 8.43 -29.48 -10.46
N GLU A 147 8.37 -30.71 -10.96
CA GLU A 147 8.74 -31.05 -12.34
C GLU A 147 7.63 -30.71 -13.35
N HIS A 148 6.41 -30.43 -12.86
CA HIS A 148 5.30 -30.05 -13.72
C HIS A 148 5.49 -28.62 -14.24
N ALA A 149 5.38 -28.44 -15.56
CA ALA A 149 5.34 -27.12 -16.15
C ALA A 149 4.01 -26.43 -15.80
N LEU A 150 4.06 -25.47 -14.86
CA LEU A 150 2.94 -24.65 -14.46
C LEU A 150 2.85 -23.39 -15.34
N PRO A 151 1.68 -23.07 -15.92
CA PRO A 151 1.49 -21.86 -16.73
C PRO A 151 1.36 -20.63 -15.81
N MET A 152 2.48 -20.19 -15.25
CA MET A 152 2.54 -19.03 -14.36
C MET A 152 2.19 -17.76 -15.15
N ASP A 153 1.00 -17.20 -14.90
CA ASP A 153 0.57 -15.94 -15.48
C ASP A 153 1.42 -14.79 -14.92
N SER A 154 1.74 -13.83 -15.79
CA SER A 154 2.54 -12.64 -15.45
C SER A 154 1.67 -11.42 -15.13
N PHE A 155 0.33 -11.55 -15.16
CA PHE A 155 -0.54 -10.43 -14.82
C PHE A 155 -0.58 -10.21 -13.30
N PRO A 156 -0.37 -8.97 -12.81
CA PRO A 156 -0.37 -8.67 -11.38
C PRO A 156 -1.75 -8.90 -10.74
N ALA A 157 -1.76 -9.35 -9.48
CA ALA A 157 -3.01 -9.51 -8.74
C ALA A 157 -3.65 -8.16 -8.39
N PHE A 158 -2.83 -7.13 -8.22
CA PHE A 158 -3.18 -5.75 -7.90
C PHE A 158 -2.62 -4.78 -8.97
N PRO A 159 -3.20 -4.76 -10.20
CA PRO A 159 -2.66 -3.99 -11.32
C PRO A 159 -2.63 -2.48 -11.11
N ALA A 160 -3.58 -1.88 -10.42
CA ALA A 160 -3.60 -0.45 -10.16
C ALA A 160 -2.44 -0.06 -9.24
N TYR A 161 -2.28 -0.81 -8.14
CA TYR A 161 -1.18 -0.62 -7.19
C TYR A 161 0.19 -0.87 -7.83
N THR A 162 0.34 -1.98 -8.56
CA THR A 162 1.60 -2.35 -9.23
C THR A 162 2.00 -1.29 -10.25
N THR A 163 1.06 -0.85 -11.11
CA THR A 163 1.34 0.17 -12.13
C THR A 163 1.70 1.51 -11.50
N ALA A 164 0.95 1.93 -10.48
CA ALA A 164 1.21 3.19 -9.79
C ALA A 164 2.59 3.18 -9.13
N THR A 165 2.90 2.13 -8.36
CA THR A 165 4.17 1.99 -7.67
C THR A 165 5.34 1.98 -8.65
N ASP A 166 5.27 1.17 -9.71
CA ASP A 166 6.35 1.12 -10.71
C ASP A 166 6.59 2.48 -11.35
N ARG A 167 5.52 3.21 -11.68
CA ARG A 167 5.64 4.56 -12.25
C ARG A 167 6.21 5.56 -11.26
N LEU A 168 5.81 5.51 -9.98
CA LEU A 168 6.37 6.34 -8.92
C LEU A 168 7.87 6.08 -8.74
N MET A 169 8.34 4.83 -8.81
CA MET A 169 9.78 4.53 -8.72
C MET A 169 10.57 5.19 -9.86
N TYR A 170 9.99 5.29 -11.05
CA TYR A 170 10.60 6.05 -12.15
C TYR A 170 10.62 7.55 -11.87
N SER A 171 9.49 8.12 -11.45
CA SER A 171 9.41 9.56 -11.16
C SER A 171 10.34 9.99 -10.02
N LEU A 172 10.39 9.20 -8.94
CA LEU A 172 11.20 9.46 -7.75
C LEU A 172 12.71 9.23 -7.97
N SER A 173 13.12 8.60 -9.07
CA SER A 173 14.53 8.35 -9.37
C SER A 173 15.37 9.63 -9.42
N ARG A 174 14.84 10.68 -10.04
CA ARG A 174 15.51 11.97 -10.16
C ARG A 174 15.68 12.68 -8.81
N PRO A 175 14.61 12.95 -8.03
CA PRO A 175 14.77 13.69 -6.76
C PRO A 175 15.56 12.90 -5.71
N THR A 176 15.53 11.56 -5.73
CA THR A 176 16.32 10.72 -4.80
C THR A 176 17.77 10.49 -5.22
N GLY A 177 18.13 10.82 -6.46
CA GLY A 177 19.43 10.47 -7.05
C GLY A 177 19.65 8.96 -7.22
N LEU A 178 18.60 8.13 -7.09
CA LEU A 178 18.68 6.67 -7.22
C LEU A 178 18.13 6.22 -8.57
N SER A 179 18.58 5.07 -9.06
CA SER A 179 17.88 4.41 -10.17
C SER A 179 16.49 3.93 -9.70
N PRO A 180 15.53 3.68 -10.61
CA PRO A 180 14.22 3.14 -10.21
C PRO A 180 14.32 1.84 -9.40
N ASP A 181 15.30 0.97 -9.71
CA ASP A 181 15.56 -0.23 -8.91
C ASP A 181 16.22 0.10 -7.56
N GLY A 182 17.04 1.14 -7.50
CA GLY A 182 17.60 1.64 -6.23
C GLY A 182 16.53 2.23 -5.29
N VAL A 183 15.51 2.92 -5.83
CA VAL A 183 14.37 3.38 -5.02
C VAL A 183 13.59 2.18 -4.46
N ARG A 184 13.40 1.13 -5.26
CA ARG A 184 12.76 -0.11 -4.80
C ARG A 184 13.58 -0.81 -3.73
N GLU A 185 14.89 -0.94 -3.94
CA GLU A 185 15.80 -1.54 -2.96
C GLU A 185 15.78 -0.77 -1.64
N LEU A 186 15.77 0.57 -1.70
CA LEU A 186 15.59 1.42 -0.52
C LEU A 186 14.30 1.09 0.23
N LEU A 187 13.16 0.99 -0.47
CA LEU A 187 11.89 0.64 0.15
C LEU A 187 11.92 -0.77 0.73
N GLU A 188 12.38 -1.74 -0.04
CA GLU A 188 12.44 -3.15 0.34
C GLU A 188 13.31 -3.39 1.57
N THR A 189 14.41 -2.67 1.73
CA THR A 189 15.32 -2.75 2.90
C THR A 189 14.94 -1.85 4.06
N THR A 190 13.92 -1.00 3.89
CA THR A 190 13.36 -0.16 4.93
C THR A 190 12.17 -0.85 5.60
N GLY A 191 12.10 -0.79 6.93
CA GLY A 191 10.95 -1.27 7.69
C GLY A 191 9.66 -0.62 7.20
N ARG A 192 8.57 -1.40 7.09
CA ARG A 192 7.32 -0.98 6.41
C ARG A 192 6.83 0.39 6.86
N ALA A 193 6.78 0.62 8.16
CA ALA A 193 6.33 1.87 8.75
C ALA A 193 7.17 3.11 8.36
N GLN A 194 8.43 2.91 7.92
CA GLN A 194 9.37 3.99 7.57
C GLN A 194 9.55 4.20 6.07
N ARG A 195 8.93 3.38 5.20
CA ARG A 195 9.21 3.38 3.75
C ARG A 195 9.06 4.74 3.07
N PHE A 196 7.94 5.42 3.28
CA PHE A 196 7.75 6.77 2.73
C PHE A 196 8.72 7.80 3.34
N ASN A 197 9.03 7.65 4.63
CA ASN A 197 9.97 8.53 5.32
C ASN A 197 11.37 8.41 4.73
N ALA A 198 11.81 7.18 4.41
CA ALA A 198 13.09 6.95 3.77
C ALA A 198 13.20 7.61 2.38
N ILE A 199 12.10 7.64 1.61
CA ILE A 199 12.06 8.41 0.35
C ILE A 199 12.25 9.90 0.62
N ALA A 200 11.47 10.46 1.54
CA ALA A 200 11.56 11.89 1.84
C ALA A 200 12.93 12.28 2.42
N ASP A 201 13.47 11.49 3.34
CA ASP A 201 14.81 11.72 3.91
C ASP A 201 15.88 11.67 2.82
N ARG A 202 15.81 10.71 1.90
CA ARG A 202 16.73 10.62 0.76
C ARG A 202 16.63 11.83 -0.17
N VAL A 203 15.42 12.34 -0.41
CA VAL A 203 15.21 13.55 -1.22
C VAL A 203 15.73 14.80 -0.50
N ILE A 204 15.48 14.93 0.81
CA ILE A 204 16.02 16.04 1.61
C ILE A 204 17.55 16.02 1.55
N ASP A 205 18.18 14.86 1.75
CA ASP A 205 19.64 14.73 1.71
C ASP A 205 20.22 15.08 0.33
N GLU A 206 19.58 14.62 -0.75
CA GLU A 206 20.09 14.79 -2.11
C GLU A 206 19.84 16.19 -2.67
N GLN A 207 18.68 16.79 -2.39
CA GLN A 207 18.24 18.04 -3.04
C GLN A 207 18.45 19.27 -2.17
N LEU A 208 18.48 19.12 -0.84
CA LEU A 208 18.56 20.23 0.10
C LEU A 208 19.84 20.16 0.95
N GLY A 209 20.27 18.95 1.33
CA GLY A 209 21.49 18.71 2.10
C GLY A 209 21.59 19.60 3.33
N ASP A 210 22.72 20.28 3.48
CA ASP A 210 23.04 21.14 4.62
C ASP A 210 22.22 22.45 4.66
N LEU A 211 21.39 22.75 3.65
CA LEU A 211 20.52 23.93 3.66
C LEU A 211 19.39 23.83 4.68
N VAL A 212 19.01 22.61 5.08
CA VAL A 212 17.88 22.35 5.97
C VAL A 212 18.37 22.06 7.39
N PRO A 213 17.94 22.86 8.39
CA PRO A 213 18.18 22.55 9.79
C PRO A 213 17.53 21.24 10.21
N GLU A 214 18.19 20.47 11.09
CA GLU A 214 17.68 19.19 11.59
C GLU A 214 16.28 19.31 12.22
N SER A 215 16.03 20.43 12.92
CA SER A 215 14.73 20.77 13.52
C SER A 215 13.58 20.79 12.52
N HIS A 216 13.84 21.07 11.23
CA HIS A 216 12.82 21.20 10.21
C HIS A 216 12.53 19.88 9.47
N ARG A 217 13.44 18.90 9.52
CA ARG A 217 13.36 17.68 8.71
C ARG A 217 12.08 16.89 8.95
N ALA A 218 11.60 16.84 10.19
CA ALA A 218 10.36 16.14 10.52
C ALA A 218 9.14 16.74 9.80
N GLN A 219 9.07 18.07 9.68
CA GLN A 219 8.00 18.76 8.96
C GLN A 219 8.13 18.53 7.44
N LEU A 220 9.33 18.70 6.88
CA LEU A 220 9.55 18.47 5.44
C LEU A 220 9.22 17.03 5.02
N ARG A 221 9.52 16.06 5.89
CA ARG A 221 9.12 14.67 5.68
C ARG A 221 7.61 14.52 5.56
N GLN A 222 6.82 15.20 6.40
CA GLN A 222 5.36 15.16 6.28
C GLN A 222 4.89 15.79 4.96
N ASP A 223 5.45 16.95 4.61
CA ASP A 223 5.08 17.69 3.40
C ASP A 223 5.41 16.92 2.10
N LEU A 224 6.52 16.17 2.09
CA LEU A 224 6.95 15.34 0.96
C LEU A 224 6.25 13.96 0.91
N THR A 225 5.91 13.37 2.06
CA THR A 225 5.26 12.04 2.08
C THR A 225 3.75 12.10 1.86
N GLY A 226 3.10 13.23 2.14
CA GLY A 226 1.65 13.43 1.94
C GLY A 226 1.15 13.00 0.56
N PRO A 227 1.72 13.52 -0.55
CA PRO A 227 1.34 13.14 -1.90
C PRO A 227 1.46 11.63 -2.15
N LEU A 228 2.58 11.02 -1.73
CA LEU A 228 2.85 9.59 -1.94
C LEU A 228 1.80 8.70 -1.26
N ARG A 229 1.44 9.04 -0.02
CA ARG A 229 0.44 8.30 0.76
C ARG A 229 -0.95 8.44 0.13
N ARG A 230 -1.34 9.65 -0.28
CA ARG A 230 -2.64 9.89 -0.91
C ARG A 230 -2.77 9.23 -2.27
N GLY A 231 -1.74 9.33 -3.11
CA GLY A 231 -1.69 8.68 -4.42
C GLY A 231 -1.97 7.17 -4.34
N LEU A 232 -1.30 6.50 -3.40
CA LEU A 232 -1.44 5.06 -3.24
C LEU A 232 -2.72 4.66 -2.49
N SER A 233 -3.06 5.33 -1.39
CA SER A 233 -4.30 5.04 -0.66
C SER A 233 -5.56 5.31 -1.49
N GLY A 234 -5.52 6.32 -2.38
CA GLY A 234 -6.62 6.67 -3.28
C GLY A 234 -7.01 5.54 -4.25
N LEU A 235 -6.09 4.60 -4.54
CA LEU A 235 -6.31 3.47 -5.45
C LEU A 235 -7.17 2.34 -4.87
N ALA A 236 -7.43 2.35 -3.56
CA ALA A 236 -8.10 1.23 -2.91
C ALA A 236 -9.47 0.86 -3.49
N MET A 237 -10.29 1.86 -3.80
CA MET A 237 -11.60 1.62 -4.44
C MET A 237 -11.45 1.01 -5.83
N THR A 238 -10.57 1.58 -6.63
CA THR A 238 -10.28 1.13 -7.99
C THR A 238 -9.78 -0.30 -8.00
N GLU A 239 -8.87 -0.63 -7.07
CA GLU A 239 -8.25 -1.94 -7.00
C GLU A 239 -9.22 -3.01 -6.48
N HIS A 240 -9.98 -2.72 -5.43
CA HIS A 240 -10.87 -3.73 -4.85
C HIS A 240 -12.23 -3.84 -5.58
N SER A 241 -12.54 -2.91 -6.49
CA SER A 241 -13.75 -2.97 -7.29
C SER A 241 -13.70 -4.08 -8.34
N ARG A 242 -14.73 -4.92 -8.34
CA ARG A 242 -15.02 -5.93 -9.38
C ARG A 242 -15.72 -5.30 -10.59
N LEU A 243 -16.37 -4.15 -10.44
CA LEU A 243 -16.93 -3.37 -11.55
C LEU A 243 -15.84 -2.70 -12.41
N THR A 244 -14.66 -2.48 -11.86
CA THR A 244 -13.55 -1.86 -12.59
C THR A 244 -12.80 -2.91 -13.40
N HIS A 245 -12.91 -2.82 -14.72
CA HIS A 245 -12.18 -3.71 -15.63
C HIS A 245 -10.66 -3.61 -15.40
N GLN A 246 -9.94 -4.73 -15.53
CA GLN A 246 -8.49 -4.81 -15.26
C GLN A 246 -7.67 -3.78 -16.05
N GLY A 247 -7.99 -3.56 -17.33
CA GLY A 247 -7.35 -2.51 -18.14
C GLY A 247 -7.59 -1.09 -17.61
N SER A 248 -8.75 -0.81 -17.02
CA SER A 248 -9.03 0.49 -16.39
C SER A 248 -8.23 0.68 -15.11
N LYS A 249 -8.02 -0.40 -14.33
CA LYS A 249 -7.16 -0.36 -13.14
C LYS A 249 -5.73 0.07 -13.47
N LEU A 250 -5.15 -0.45 -14.56
CA LEU A 250 -3.83 -0.04 -15.05
C LEU A 250 -3.79 1.47 -15.36
N ASN A 251 -4.78 1.97 -16.11
CA ASN A 251 -4.86 3.40 -16.46
C ASN A 251 -4.98 4.28 -15.22
N TRP A 252 -5.83 3.91 -14.27
CA TRP A 252 -5.97 4.63 -13.01
C TRP A 252 -4.71 4.60 -12.17
N GLY A 253 -4.01 3.46 -12.12
CA GLY A 253 -2.69 3.36 -11.49
C GLY A 253 -1.68 4.32 -12.11
N HIS A 254 -1.63 4.38 -13.44
CA HIS A 254 -0.76 5.31 -14.16
C HIS A 254 -1.10 6.78 -13.85
N GLU A 255 -2.37 7.16 -13.94
CA GLU A 255 -2.82 8.54 -13.69
C GLU A 255 -2.56 8.96 -12.24
N SER A 256 -2.84 8.10 -11.26
CA SER A 256 -2.55 8.40 -9.85
C SER A 256 -1.06 8.68 -9.64
N ALA A 257 -0.18 7.84 -10.19
CA ALA A 257 1.26 8.05 -10.08
C ALA A 257 1.75 9.32 -10.77
N GLU A 258 1.17 9.69 -11.91
CA GLU A 258 1.51 10.92 -12.63
C GLU A 258 1.15 12.16 -11.81
N TRP A 259 -0.07 12.24 -11.28
CA TRP A 259 -0.50 13.37 -10.45
C TRP A 259 0.26 13.45 -9.14
N THR A 260 0.50 12.30 -8.50
CA THR A 260 1.30 12.21 -7.28
C THR A 260 2.73 12.71 -7.51
N ALA A 261 3.34 12.35 -8.64
CA ALA A 261 4.68 12.82 -8.98
C ALA A 261 4.72 14.33 -9.26
N ILE A 262 3.70 14.87 -9.95
CA ILE A 262 3.58 16.32 -10.19
C ILE A 262 3.47 17.08 -8.87
N GLU A 263 2.61 16.64 -7.96
CA GLU A 263 2.44 17.25 -6.63
C GLU A 263 3.73 17.19 -5.82
N PHE A 264 4.39 16.02 -5.80
CA PHE A 264 5.65 15.81 -5.12
C PHE A 264 6.74 16.76 -5.63
N ASP A 265 6.92 16.84 -6.95
CA ASP A 265 7.94 17.68 -7.58
C ASP A 265 7.66 19.17 -7.33
N GLN A 266 6.40 19.61 -7.39
CA GLN A 266 6.02 20.99 -7.11
C GLN A 266 6.28 21.38 -5.65
N ASN A 267 5.91 20.52 -4.70
CA ASN A 267 6.19 20.77 -3.28
C ASN A 267 7.71 20.81 -3.02
N LEU A 268 8.46 19.90 -3.63
CA LEU A 268 9.92 19.89 -3.53
C LEU A 268 10.57 21.17 -4.09
N GLU A 269 10.15 21.62 -5.27
CA GLU A 269 10.72 22.85 -5.87
C GLU A 269 10.39 24.10 -5.05
N ASP A 270 9.21 24.20 -4.46
CA ASP A 270 8.88 25.31 -3.56
C ASP A 270 9.71 25.27 -2.26
N ILE A 271 9.90 24.07 -1.69
CA ILE A 271 10.76 23.87 -0.51
C ILE A 271 12.20 24.31 -0.85
N LYS A 272 12.74 23.86 -1.99
CA LYS A 272 14.07 24.27 -2.46
C LYS A 272 14.17 25.77 -2.63
N ALA A 273 13.21 26.39 -3.31
CA ALA A 273 13.19 27.82 -3.53
C ALA A 273 13.21 28.61 -2.21
N HIS A 274 12.48 28.15 -1.18
CA HIS A 274 12.51 28.76 0.16
C HIS A 274 13.91 28.74 0.77
N TYR A 275 14.53 27.56 0.87
CA TYR A 275 15.83 27.41 1.53
C TYR A 275 16.98 28.03 0.73
N GLU A 276 16.97 27.90 -0.60
CA GLU A 276 17.98 28.49 -1.49
C GLU A 276 17.91 30.01 -1.49
N SER A 277 16.70 30.60 -1.58
CA SER A 277 16.52 32.05 -1.52
C SER A 277 16.96 32.61 -0.18
N TRP A 278 16.61 31.95 0.93
CA TRP A 278 17.04 32.40 2.25
C TRP A 278 18.57 32.38 2.38
N ASN A 279 19.22 31.28 1.97
CA ASN A 279 20.68 31.16 2.06
C ASN A 279 21.40 32.16 1.14
N ALA A 280 20.82 32.49 -0.01
CA ALA A 280 21.36 33.52 -0.91
C ALA A 280 21.32 34.92 -0.26
N ASP A 281 20.22 35.25 0.42
CA ASP A 281 20.02 36.55 1.06
C ASP A 281 20.71 36.64 2.45
N ASN A 282 20.85 35.52 3.15
CA ASN A 282 21.35 35.43 4.53
C ASN A 282 22.39 34.29 4.70
N PRO A 283 23.54 34.36 4.02
CA PRO A 283 24.52 33.27 4.03
C PRO A 283 25.06 33.01 5.44
N GLY A 284 25.03 31.74 5.86
CA GLY A 284 25.51 31.30 7.17
C GLY A 284 24.55 31.58 8.34
N VAL A 285 23.34 32.07 8.06
CA VAL A 285 22.25 32.20 9.03
C VAL A 285 21.27 31.06 8.83
N GLU A 286 20.91 30.38 9.92
CA GLU A 286 19.92 29.31 9.91
C GLU A 286 18.60 29.79 9.28
N ALA A 287 18.08 29.02 8.34
CA ALA A 287 16.82 29.34 7.67
C ALA A 287 15.64 29.26 8.64
N PRO A 288 14.60 30.09 8.47
CA PRO A 288 13.34 29.91 9.17
C PRO A 288 12.60 28.68 8.63
N GLU A 289 11.68 28.14 9.43
CA GLU A 289 10.72 27.13 8.99
C GLU A 289 9.93 27.62 7.75
N LEU A 290 9.33 26.66 7.02
CA LEU A 290 8.45 27.00 5.91
C LEU A 290 7.32 27.91 6.39
N PRO A 291 7.05 29.02 5.68
CA PRO A 291 6.00 29.96 6.07
C PRO A 291 4.62 29.31 5.89
N ASP A 292 3.66 29.72 6.72
CA ASP A 292 2.28 29.21 6.66
C ASP A 292 1.65 29.35 5.29
N SER A 293 1.92 30.45 4.58
CA SER A 293 1.46 30.67 3.21
C SER A 293 1.89 29.60 2.21
N LEU A 294 3.08 29.01 2.40
CA LEU A 294 3.55 27.94 1.53
C LEU A 294 2.87 26.62 1.91
N ARG A 295 2.65 26.37 3.21
CA ARG A 295 1.86 25.22 3.67
C ARG A 295 0.40 25.29 3.19
N GLU A 296 -0.18 26.49 3.14
CA GLU A 296 -1.50 26.72 2.54
C GLU A 296 -1.50 26.38 1.04
N THR A 297 -0.42 26.73 0.32
CA THR A 297 -0.26 26.36 -1.10
C THR A 297 -0.24 24.84 -1.29
N PHE A 298 0.42 24.09 -0.40
CA PHE A 298 0.41 22.62 -0.46
C PHE A 298 -0.98 22.05 -0.21
N ALA A 299 -1.74 22.62 0.73
CA ALA A 299 -3.12 22.22 0.98
C ALA A 299 -4.06 22.54 -0.19
N ASP A 300 -3.89 23.69 -0.84
CA ASP A 300 -4.67 24.08 -2.02
C ASP A 300 -4.41 23.13 -3.20
N ARG A 301 -3.15 22.72 -3.42
CA ARG A 301 -2.79 21.72 -4.44
C ARG A 301 -3.38 20.35 -4.16
N GLU A 302 -3.37 19.94 -2.89
CA GLU A 302 -4.03 18.70 -2.46
C GLU A 302 -5.52 18.73 -2.81
N GLU A 303 -6.23 19.83 -2.50
CA GLU A 303 -7.65 20.00 -2.85
C GLU A 303 -7.87 19.98 -4.37
N GLU A 304 -7.01 20.65 -5.15
CA GLU A 304 -7.07 20.65 -6.61
C GLU A 304 -6.93 19.24 -7.20
N ILE A 305 -5.95 18.46 -6.75
CA ILE A 305 -5.72 17.10 -7.25
C ILE A 305 -6.88 16.17 -6.88
N GLN A 306 -7.40 16.28 -5.65
CA GLN A 306 -8.58 15.53 -5.25
C GLN A 306 -9.80 15.88 -6.12
N GLN A 307 -9.96 17.16 -6.48
CA GLN A 307 -11.04 17.58 -7.38
C GLN A 307 -10.83 17.05 -8.80
N ILE A 308 -9.60 17.05 -9.34
CA ILE A 308 -9.28 16.45 -10.64
C ILE A 308 -9.66 14.95 -10.65
N TRP A 309 -9.35 14.22 -9.58
CA TRP A 309 -9.72 12.81 -9.46
C TRP A 309 -11.24 12.62 -9.39
N ALA A 310 -11.93 13.47 -8.62
CA ALA A 310 -13.38 13.44 -8.53
C ALA A 310 -14.05 13.70 -9.89
N ASP A 311 -13.58 14.69 -10.65
CA ASP A 311 -14.12 15.07 -11.96
C ASP A 311 -13.92 14.00 -13.03
N ARG A 312 -12.82 13.24 -12.95
CA ARG A 312 -12.54 12.12 -13.87
C ARG A 312 -13.40 10.88 -13.58
N GLY A 313 -14.21 10.90 -12.52
CA GLY A 313 -15.03 9.75 -12.14
C GLY A 313 -14.21 8.63 -11.52
N TRP A 314 -13.08 8.97 -10.88
CA TRP A 314 -12.43 8.05 -9.95
C TRP A 314 -13.51 7.53 -8.99
N PRO A 315 -13.60 6.20 -8.75
CA PRO A 315 -14.69 5.63 -7.98
C PRO A 315 -14.62 6.09 -6.51
N ALA A 316 -15.19 7.27 -6.27
CA ALA A 316 -15.72 7.84 -5.04
C ALA A 316 -14.88 7.66 -3.76
N GLN A 317 -14.08 8.70 -3.45
CA GLN A 317 -14.03 9.20 -2.07
C GLN A 317 -15.27 10.04 -1.71
N GLN A 318 -16.19 10.30 -2.65
CA GLN A 318 -17.46 10.96 -2.32
C GLN A 318 -18.22 10.09 -1.31
N PRO A 319 -18.33 10.52 -0.04
CA PRO A 319 -19.15 9.82 0.92
C PRO A 319 -20.57 9.85 0.38
N VAL A 320 -21.33 8.78 0.54
CA VAL A 320 -22.78 8.89 0.42
C VAL A 320 -23.24 9.75 1.59
N ALA A 321 -23.31 11.07 1.38
CA ALA A 321 -23.70 12.03 2.40
C ALA A 321 -25.01 11.59 3.08
N GLY A 322 -25.03 11.59 4.42
CA GLY A 322 -26.22 11.28 5.22
C GLY A 322 -26.43 9.80 5.57
N ARG A 323 -25.42 8.92 5.44
CA ARG A 323 -25.53 7.49 5.81
C ARG A 323 -24.53 7.00 6.86
N GLU A 324 -23.90 7.93 7.58
CA GLU A 324 -22.92 7.70 8.65
C GLU A 324 -23.45 6.84 9.81
N GLN A 325 -24.78 6.75 9.99
CA GLN A 325 -25.42 5.96 11.05
C GLN A 325 -25.56 4.47 10.72
N ALA A 326 -25.56 4.07 9.45
CA ALA A 326 -25.65 2.65 9.04
C ALA A 326 -24.31 1.87 9.21
N TYR A 327 -23.31 2.56 9.77
CA TYR A 327 -21.90 2.19 9.84
C TYR A 327 -21.55 1.16 10.92
N TYR A 328 -22.29 1.12 12.04
CA TYR A 328 -22.03 0.17 13.13
C TYR A 328 -22.90 -1.10 13.06
N GLU A 329 -23.83 -1.15 12.12
CA GLU A 329 -24.72 -2.29 11.90
C GLU A 329 -24.20 -3.07 10.67
N ARG A 330 -24.20 -4.41 10.73
CA ARG A 330 -23.93 -5.25 9.55
C ARG A 330 -24.76 -4.71 8.40
N LEU A 331 -24.13 -4.39 7.26
CA LEU A 331 -24.82 -3.99 6.04
C LEU A 331 -25.96 -4.98 5.78
N PRO A 332 -27.24 -4.56 5.82
CA PRO A 332 -28.33 -5.47 5.57
C PRO A 332 -28.28 -5.90 4.10
N ASP A 333 -28.24 -7.22 3.84
CA ASP A 333 -28.16 -7.78 2.48
C ASP A 333 -29.32 -7.36 1.57
N GLN A 334 -30.42 -6.84 2.13
CA GLN A 334 -31.67 -6.53 1.41
C GLN A 334 -31.92 -5.05 1.10
N LEU A 335 -31.00 -4.13 1.43
CA LEU A 335 -31.24 -2.68 1.28
C LEU A 335 -30.75 -2.06 -0.05
N TYR A 336 -30.06 -2.83 -0.88
CA TYR A 336 -29.47 -2.34 -2.13
C TYR A 336 -30.25 -2.81 -3.36
N GLN A 337 -30.62 -1.89 -4.24
CA GLN A 337 -31.49 -2.15 -5.41
C GLN A 337 -30.74 -2.80 -6.58
N SER A 338 -29.40 -2.79 -6.57
CA SER A 338 -28.56 -3.40 -7.59
C SER A 338 -27.27 -3.96 -7.01
N ASP A 339 -26.69 -4.97 -7.67
CA ASP A 339 -25.36 -5.53 -7.33
C ASP A 339 -24.28 -4.45 -7.31
N ARG A 340 -24.43 -3.44 -8.18
CA ARG A 340 -23.55 -2.27 -8.23
C ARG A 340 -23.63 -1.43 -6.95
N ASP A 341 -24.82 -1.16 -6.44
CA ASP A 341 -25.00 -0.39 -5.20
C ASP A 341 -24.49 -1.16 -3.99
N GLN A 342 -24.63 -2.49 -4.00
CA GLN A 342 -24.09 -3.35 -2.94
C GLN A 342 -22.55 -3.39 -2.97
N GLU A 343 -21.95 -3.44 -4.15
CA GLU A 343 -20.48 -3.39 -4.29
C GLU A 343 -19.93 -2.04 -3.84
N ILE A 344 -20.52 -0.93 -4.27
CA ILE A 344 -20.12 0.42 -3.85
C ILE A 344 -20.19 0.55 -2.32
N ALA A 345 -21.27 0.05 -1.70
CA ALA A 345 -21.41 0.09 -0.25
C ALA A 345 -20.35 -0.75 0.49
N ARG A 346 -20.02 -1.94 -0.03
CA ARG A 346 -18.93 -2.79 0.53
C ARG A 346 -17.57 -2.11 0.43
N LEU A 347 -17.28 -1.48 -0.71
CA LEU A 347 -16.02 -0.78 -0.93
C LEU A 347 -15.89 0.46 -0.04
N GLN A 348 -16.97 1.21 0.14
CA GLN A 348 -17.01 2.34 1.09
C GLN A 348 -16.81 1.88 2.54
N GLN A 349 -17.43 0.75 2.92
CA GLN A 349 -17.20 0.15 4.25
C GLN A 349 -15.73 -0.27 4.42
N PHE A 350 -15.11 -0.84 3.39
CA PHE A 350 -13.69 -1.18 3.39
C PHE A 350 -12.80 0.05 3.54
N LEU A 351 -13.05 1.14 2.79
CA LEU A 351 -12.30 2.38 2.96
C LEU A 351 -12.40 2.91 4.38
N TRP A 352 -13.63 2.98 4.94
CA TRP A 352 -13.85 3.50 6.28
C TRP A 352 -13.22 2.63 7.36
N SER A 353 -13.19 1.30 7.22
CA SER A 353 -12.51 0.45 8.21
C SER A 353 -10.99 0.65 8.27
N HIS A 354 -10.40 1.22 7.21
CA HIS A 354 -8.96 1.50 7.11
C HIS A 354 -8.60 2.98 7.25
N THR A 355 -9.60 3.88 7.35
CA THR A 355 -9.41 5.34 7.46
C THR A 355 -10.11 5.97 8.66
N ALA A 356 -11.05 5.25 9.31
CA ALA A 356 -11.70 5.73 10.52
C ALA A 356 -10.70 5.77 11.69
N PRO A 357 -10.74 6.81 12.55
CA PRO A 357 -9.94 6.83 13.77
C PRO A 357 -10.26 5.60 14.59
N SER A 358 -9.27 4.76 14.83
CA SER A 358 -9.43 3.61 15.71
C SER A 358 -9.91 4.13 17.06
N GLN A 359 -11.07 3.66 17.55
CA GLN A 359 -11.41 3.80 18.96
C GLN A 359 -10.42 2.96 19.78
N HIS A 360 -9.21 3.48 19.97
CA HIS A 360 -8.31 3.02 21.02
C HIS A 360 -8.87 3.56 22.33
N SER A 361 -9.59 2.71 23.04
CA SER A 361 -9.89 2.90 24.44
C SER A 361 -8.57 2.97 25.23
N GLY A 362 -8.20 4.16 25.68
CA GLY A 362 -7.03 4.35 26.54
C GLY A 362 -6.81 5.82 26.90
N SER A 363 -7.42 6.24 27.99
CA SER A 363 -7.43 7.59 28.57
C SER A 363 -6.04 8.15 28.92
N GLU A 364 -5.95 9.49 28.85
CA GLU A 364 -5.01 10.42 29.52
C GLU A 364 -3.84 11.03 28.72
N SER A 365 -3.96 12.36 28.57
CA SER A 365 -2.95 13.40 28.25
C SER A 365 -2.34 13.38 26.82
N GLY A 366 -2.30 14.44 26.03
CA GLY A 366 -2.55 15.86 26.23
C GLY A 366 -1.66 16.65 25.27
N ALA A 367 -2.28 17.46 24.40
CA ALA A 367 -1.71 18.45 23.47
C ALA A 367 -1.00 17.95 22.19
N GLY A 368 -1.66 18.17 21.04
CA GLY A 368 -0.98 18.55 19.81
C GLY A 368 -0.95 17.56 18.64
N GLU A 369 -1.78 16.52 18.63
CA GLU A 369 -1.88 15.63 17.47
C GLU A 369 -2.92 16.19 16.47
N ARG A 370 -2.46 16.72 15.33
CA ARG A 370 -3.36 17.15 14.26
C ARG A 370 -3.98 15.91 13.63
N ASP A 371 -5.25 15.76 13.93
CA ASP A 371 -6.22 14.81 13.39
C ASP A 371 -6.12 14.77 11.85
N ASN A 372 -5.66 13.65 11.28
CA ASN A 372 -5.56 13.44 9.83
C ASN A 372 -6.92 13.14 9.18
N VAL A 373 -8.01 13.21 9.95
CA VAL A 373 -9.38 13.13 9.44
C VAL A 373 -10.02 14.51 9.58
N ARG A 374 -9.70 15.43 8.67
CA ARG A 374 -10.57 16.60 8.48
C ARG A 374 -11.86 16.11 7.84
N HIS A 375 -12.98 16.43 8.50
CA HIS A 375 -14.34 16.32 7.98
C HIS A 375 -14.37 16.55 6.46
N ILE A 376 -14.87 15.57 5.71
CA ILE A 376 -15.30 15.76 4.33
C ILE A 376 -16.50 16.70 4.38
N GLY A 377 -16.20 18.00 4.48
CA GLY A 377 -17.18 19.05 4.55
C GLY A 377 -17.84 19.19 3.18
N SER A 378 -19.13 18.87 3.12
CA SER A 378 -20.02 19.35 2.06
C SER A 378 -20.12 20.88 2.16
N ALA A 379 -19.08 21.60 1.74
CA ALA A 379 -19.10 23.04 1.67
C ALA A 379 -18.98 23.45 0.21
N ARG A 380 -20.13 23.53 -0.48
CA ARG A 380 -20.26 24.52 -1.56
C ARG A 380 -19.83 25.86 -0.97
N ARG A 381 -18.70 26.42 -1.44
CA ARG A 381 -18.35 27.82 -1.13
C ARG A 381 -19.54 28.69 -1.52
N PRO A 382 -20.08 29.54 -0.62
CA PRO A 382 -20.92 30.64 -1.06
C PRO A 382 -20.05 31.59 -1.88
N GLU A 383 -20.58 32.04 -3.02
CA GLU A 383 -20.00 33.06 -3.89
C GLU A 383 -19.46 34.22 -3.03
N ARG A 384 -18.15 34.44 -3.05
CA ARG A 384 -17.58 35.68 -2.50
C ARG A 384 -17.88 36.79 -3.50
N GLY A 385 -18.85 37.61 -3.12
CA GLY A 385 -19.17 38.86 -3.78
C GLY A 385 -17.94 39.77 -3.88
N VAL A 386 -17.90 40.46 -5.00
CA VAL A 386 -17.04 41.61 -5.30
C VAL A 386 -17.35 42.74 -4.32
N GLU A 387 -16.32 43.31 -3.71
CA GLU A 387 -16.28 44.76 -3.43
C GLU A 387 -15.03 45.36 -4.07
#